data_AF-A0A962T390-F1
#
_entry.id   AF-A0A962T390-F1
#
_cell.length_a   1.000
_cell.length_b   1.000
_cell.length_c   1.000
_cell.angle_alpha   90.00
_cell.angle_beta   90.00
_cell.angle_gamma   90.00
#
_symmetry.space_group_name_H-M   'P 1'
#
loop_
_entity.id
_entity.type
_entity.pdbx_description
1 polymer ?
#
loop_
_entity_poly.entity_id
_entity_poly.type
_entity_poly.pdbx_seq_one_letter_code
_entity_poly.pdbx_strand_id
1 'polypeptide(L)' 'HMVRNIAGVLMAIGAGEQPIEWAREVLEQRDRTRAGVTAPAAGLYLLAVYYPEHFELPTATETAPGFEG' A
#
# COMPACT_ATOMS: atom_id res chain seq x y z
N HIS A 1 6.34 6.86 -3.18
CA HIS A 1 6.44 5.55 -2.49
C HIS A 1 5.46 5.40 -1.32
N MET A 2 4.33 6.11 -1.29
CA MET A 2 3.44 6.13 -0.11
C MET A 2 2.90 4.74 0.26
N VAL A 3 2.38 3.99 -0.72
CA VAL A 3 1.86 2.63 -0.52
C VAL A 3 2.95 1.68 -0.02
N ARG A 4 4.15 1.73 -0.62
CA ARG A 4 5.28 0.87 -0.22
C ARG A 4 5.85 1.21 1.15
N ASN A 5 5.75 2.47 1.58
CA ASN A 5 6.18 2.88 2.92
C ASN A 5 5.18 2.39 3.98
N ILE A 6 3.88 2.53 3.73
CA ILE A 6 2.84 1.99 4.61
C ILE A 6 2.98 0.48 4.71
N ALA A 7 3.14 -0.21 3.58
CA ALA A 7 3.38 -1.66 3.55
C ALA A 7 4.61 -2.05 4.37
N GLY A 8 5.72 -1.31 4.25
CA GLY A 8 6.93 -1.57 5.04
C GLY A 8 6.73 -1.40 6.55
N VAL A 9 6.02 -0.35 6.97
CA VAL A 9 5.68 -0.14 8.40
C VAL A 9 4.87 -1.30 8.94
N LEU A 10 3.84 -1.73 8.21
CA LEU A 10 2.97 -2.84 8.61
C LEU A 10 3.73 -4.17 8.63
N MET A 11 4.66 -4.40 7.71
CA MET A 11 5.51 -5.59 7.70
C MET A 11 6.40 -5.68 8.94
N ALA A 12 7.04 -4.58 9.35
CA ALA A 12 7.89 -4.55 10.54
C ALA A 12 7.09 -4.79 11.84
N ILE A 13 5.86 -4.25 11.93
CA ILE A 13 4.94 -4.52 13.04
C ILE A 13 4.51 -5.99 13.01
N GLY A 14 4.12 -6.52 11.85
CA GLY A 14 3.70 -7.92 11.70
C GLY A 14 4.82 -8.94 11.98
N ALA A 15 6.08 -8.55 11.76
CA ALA A 15 7.26 -9.33 12.11
C ALA A 15 7.64 -9.22 13.61
N GLY A 16 7.00 -8.33 14.37
CA GLY A 16 7.32 -8.08 15.78
C GLY A 16 8.57 -7.22 16.00
N GLU A 17 9.11 -6.60 14.95
CA GLU A 17 10.30 -5.75 15.01
C GLU A 17 9.99 -4.36 15.58
N GLN A 18 8.72 -3.93 15.50
CA GLN A 18 8.25 -2.64 15.99
C GLN A 18 6.88 -2.78 16.67
N PRO A 19 6.58 -1.94 17.68
CA PRO A 19 5.28 -1.92 18.34
C PRO A 19 4.18 -1.32 17.45
N ILE A 20 2.91 -1.60 17.76
CA ILE A 20 1.75 -1.12 16.97
C ILE A 20 1.70 0.42 16.96
N GLU A 21 2.07 1.05 18.07
CA GLU A 21 2.09 2.49 18.28
C GLU A 21 3.03 3.21 17.30
N TRP A 22 4.05 2.51 16.80
CA TRP A 22 5.02 3.06 15.86
C TRP A 22 4.37 3.54 14.55
N ALA A 23 3.27 2.92 14.11
CA ALA A 23 2.53 3.40 12.94
C ALA A 23 2.04 4.84 13.11
N ARG A 24 1.63 5.23 14.32
CA ARG A 24 1.22 6.61 14.64
C ARG A 24 2.42 7.55 14.59
N GLU A 25 3.54 7.17 15.20
CA GLU A 25 4.76 7.98 15.21
C GLU A 25 5.26 8.27 13.79
N VAL A 26 5.21 7.28 12.90
CA VAL A 26 5.60 7.44 11.50
C VAL A 26 4.69 8.43 10.75
N LEU A 27 3.37 8.40 11.02
CA LEU A 27 2.41 9.36 10.44
C LEU A 27 2.61 10.78 10.98
N GLU A 28 2.85 10.91 12.28
CA GLU A 28 3.04 12.20 12.96
C GLU A 28 4.35 12.87 12.60
N GLN A 29 5.43 12.10 12.42
CA GLN A 29 6.75 12.64 12.07
C GLN A 29 6.74 13.37 10.72
N ARG A 30 5.80 13.04 9.80
CA ARG A 30 5.71 13.61 8.43
C ARG A 30 7.05 13.59 7.66
N ASP A 31 8.01 12.79 8.14
CA ASP A 31 9.37 12.77 7.67
C ASP A 31 9.62 11.43 6.96
N ARG A 32 9.60 11.53 5.63
CA ARG A 32 9.83 10.44 4.70
C ARG A 32 11.22 9.79 4.83
N THR A 33 12.17 10.40 5.53
CA THR A 33 13.51 9.84 5.76
C THR A 33 13.56 8.88 6.95
N ARG A 34 12.64 9.03 7.91
CA ARG A 34 12.56 8.21 9.13
C ARG A 34 11.64 7.00 9.00
N ALA A 35 10.74 7.02 8.02
CA ALA A 35 9.89 5.89 7.62
C ALA A 35 10.67 4.82 6.81
N GLY A 36 11.89 4.49 7.25
CA GLY A 36 12.95 3.79 6.49
C GLY A 36 12.65 2.36 6.02
N VAL A 37 11.44 1.85 6.24
CA VAL A 37 11.01 0.54 5.72
C VAL A 37 10.20 0.79 4.45
N THR A 38 10.89 0.71 3.30
CA THR A 38 10.20 0.70 2.00
C THR A 38 10.05 -0.75 1.55
N ALA A 39 8.83 -1.25 1.48
CA ALA A 39 8.57 -2.61 0.98
C ALA A 39 9.16 -2.80 -0.44
N PRO A 40 9.58 -4.01 -0.84
CA PRO A 40 10.07 -4.28 -2.20
C PRO A 40 9.09 -3.85 -3.29
N ALA A 41 9.60 -3.43 -4.46
CA ALA A 41 8.77 -2.94 -5.56
C ALA A 41 7.95 -4.05 -6.23
N ALA A 42 8.51 -5.26 -6.27
CA ALA A 42 7.97 -6.39 -7.02
C ALA A 42 6.60 -6.89 -6.52
N GLY A 43 6.18 -6.51 -5.31
CA GLY A 43 4.89 -6.89 -4.73
C GLY A 43 3.75 -5.89 -4.97
N LEU A 44 4.01 -4.74 -5.62
CA LEU A 44 2.97 -3.71 -5.80
C LEU A 44 2.34 -3.79 -7.20
N TYR A 45 1.04 -4.01 -7.25
CA TYR A 45 0.23 -4.05 -8.47
C TYR A 45 -0.91 -3.03 -8.41
N LEU A 46 -1.15 -2.32 -9.52
CA LEU A 46 -2.32 -1.45 -9.67
C LEU A 46 -3.48 -2.29 -10.20
N LEU A 47 -4.50 -2.51 -9.37
CA LEU A 47 -5.63 -3.37 -9.70
C LEU A 47 -6.72 -2.63 -10.49
N ALA A 48 -7.08 -1.43 -10.06
CA ALA A 48 -8.18 -0.69 -10.65
C ALA A 48 -7.92 0.81 -10.61
N VAL A 49 -8.52 1.51 -11.57
CA VAL A 49 -8.61 2.98 -11.59
C VAL A 49 -10.07 3.33 -11.81
N TYR A 50 -10.63 4.17 -10.94
CA TYR A 50 -12.02 4.58 -11.00
C TYR A 50 -12.12 5.95 -11.67
N TYR A 51 -13.03 6.06 -12.62
CA TYR A 51 -13.39 7.31 -13.29
C TYR A 51 -14.88 7.60 -13.09
N PRO A 52 -15.30 8.88 -13.13
CA PRO A 52 -16.70 9.24 -13.15
C PRO A 52 -17.49 8.51 -14.25
N GLU A 53 -18.74 8.14 -13.96
CA GLU A 53 -19.57 7.30 -14.85
C GLU A 53 -19.76 7.88 -16.25
N HIS A 54 -19.80 9.21 -16.39
CA HIS A 54 -20.00 9.91 -17.66
C HIS A 54 -18.87 9.72 -18.68
N PHE A 55 -17.74 9.11 -18.28
CA PHE A 55 -16.68 8.75 -19.21
C PHE A 55 -16.90 7.39 -19.88
N GLU A 56 -17.92 6.61 -19.47
CA GLU A 56 -18.35 5.34 -20.09
C GLU A 56 -17.18 4.36 -20.35
N LEU A 57 -16.18 4.36 -19.46
CA LEU A 57 -15.00 3.50 -19.61
C LEU A 57 -15.34 2.04 -19.24
N PRO A 58 -14.75 1.05 -19.93
CA PRO A 58 -14.89 -0.34 -19.56
C PRO A 58 -14.36 -0.59 -18.14
N THR A 59 -15.18 -1.13 -17.26
CA THR A 59 -14.75 -1.52 -15.91
C THR A 59 -13.87 -2.76 -15.98
N ALA A 60 -12.69 -2.71 -15.38
CA ALA A 60 -11.81 -3.86 -15.22
C ALA A 60 -12.39 -4.82 -14.14
N THR A 61 -13.49 -5.50 -14.45
CA THR A 61 -14.07 -6.53 -13.57
C THR A 61 -13.82 -7.94 -14.09
N GLU A 62 -13.20 -8.12 -15.27
CA GLU A 62 -13.16 -9.43 -15.94
C GLU A 62 -11.77 -10.04 -16.20
N THR A 63 -10.65 -9.44 -15.75
CA THR A 63 -9.31 -9.89 -16.20
C THR A 63 -8.21 -9.95 -15.12
N ALA A 64 -8.56 -10.28 -13.86
CA ALA A 64 -7.54 -10.61 -12.86
C ALA A 64 -7.59 -12.10 -12.49
N PRO A 65 -6.98 -13.01 -13.29
CA PRO A 65 -6.87 -14.39 -12.89
C PRO A 65 -5.91 -14.47 -11.68
N GLY A 66 -6.42 -14.86 -10.50
CA GLY A 66 -5.58 -15.25 -9.36
C GLY A 66 -5.67 -14.42 -8.07
N PHE A 67 -6.64 -13.53 -7.90
CA PHE A 67 -6.86 -12.79 -6.63
C PHE A 67 -8.12 -13.23 -5.86
N GLU A 68 -8.58 -14.47 -6.08
CA GLU A 68 -9.56 -15.12 -5.21
C GLU A 68 -8.80 -15.96 -4.18
N GLY A 69 -8.77 -15.47 -2.94
CA GLY A 69 -8.26 -16.16 -1.76
C GLY A 69 -9.23 -16.00 -0.62
#